data_AF-B7PTN1-F1
#
_entry.id   AF-B7PTN1-F1
#
_cell.length_a   1.000
_cell.length_b   1.000
_cell.length_c   1.000
_cell.angle_alpha   90.00
_cell.angle_beta   90.00
_cell.angle_gamma   90.00
#
_symmetry.space_group_name_H-M   'P 1'
#
loop_
_entity.id
_entity.type
_entity.pdbx_description
1 polymer ?
#
loop_
_entity_poly.entity_id
_entity_poly.type
_entity_poly.pdbx_seq_one_letter_code
_entity_poly.pdbx_strand_id
1 'polypeptide(L)'
;PYPKMCLVTHTWVCGEWLSSLGLPSYGEAFREQLVDGRVLDTLSRRDLEKRLGVASRQHQASLLRGVQLLRTLRFDLRALAHRRALCRHLDVDPVVWTNQRFVQWARSVDLGEYAENLRESGVHGALVVLEPSFSAETMAQALGIPSSKNIIRRHLTTELENLVQPARESESCETGTLLGGQHRMSLEAEAVVESKGGSERRLASATGSLGRSFTRSSRARSSDRQTDKRRSSIRDSIGRAFGLSGSSPRPGSRSSGSSPLLQASTLDSRPPSVPRARRPGTPQPPSRAPPRQLQRGFSYGTVEILTVSPV
;
A
#
# COMPACT_ATOMS: atom_id res chain seq x y z
N PRO A 1 -18.38 -24.93 4.63
CA PRO A 1 -17.86 -24.66 5.99
C PRO A 1 -16.32 -24.60 6.01
N TYR A 2 -15.75 -23.63 6.72
CA TYR A 2 -14.30 -23.48 6.89
C TYR A 2 -13.86 -24.17 8.20
N PRO A 3 -13.11 -25.30 8.16
CA PRO A 3 -12.80 -26.06 9.37
C PRO A 3 -11.87 -25.32 10.34
N LYS A 4 -11.03 -24.40 9.84
CA LYS A 4 -10.09 -23.61 10.65
C LYS A 4 -10.71 -22.34 11.26
N MET A 5 -11.94 -21.99 10.90
CA MET A 5 -12.62 -20.77 11.36
C MET A 5 -12.86 -20.74 12.87
N CYS A 6 -13.01 -21.89 13.54
CA CYS A 6 -13.11 -21.97 14.99
C CYS A 6 -11.81 -21.59 15.73
N LEU A 7 -10.67 -21.53 15.04
CA LEU A 7 -9.39 -21.07 15.59
C LEU A 7 -9.28 -19.53 15.62
N VAL A 8 -10.18 -18.83 14.92
CA VAL A 8 -10.22 -17.36 14.88
C VAL A 8 -11.04 -16.86 16.07
N THR A 9 -10.38 -16.70 17.22
CA THR A 9 -11.00 -16.26 18.47
C THR A 9 -11.26 -14.75 18.47
N HIS A 10 -12.26 -14.30 19.25
CA HIS A 10 -12.51 -12.86 19.44
C HIS A 10 -11.29 -12.12 20.02
N THR A 11 -10.46 -12.79 20.83
CA THR A 11 -9.21 -12.22 21.37
C THR A 11 -8.19 -11.95 20.26
N TRP A 12 -8.03 -12.86 19.30
CA TRP A 12 -7.16 -12.66 18.14
C TRP A 12 -7.71 -11.58 17.20
N VAL A 13 -9.03 -11.57 16.98
CA VAL A 13 -9.71 -10.54 16.18
C VAL A 13 -9.44 -9.15 16.74
N CYS A 14 -9.61 -8.97 18.05
CA CYS A 14 -9.44 -7.67 18.71
C CYS A 14 -7.97 -7.26 18.91
N GLY A 15 -7.07 -8.21 19.21
CA GLY A 15 -5.67 -7.91 19.51
C GLY A 15 -4.77 -7.78 18.28
N GLU A 16 -4.89 -8.71 17.32
CA GLU A 16 -4.00 -8.80 16.16
C GLU A 16 -4.68 -8.37 14.86
N TRP A 17 -5.88 -8.87 14.58
CA TRP A 17 -6.47 -8.72 13.25
C TRP A 17 -6.83 -7.26 12.94
N LEU A 18 -7.61 -6.60 13.80
CA LEU A 18 -7.97 -5.19 13.65
C LEU A 18 -6.74 -4.28 13.56
N SER A 19 -5.74 -4.50 14.42
CA SER A 19 -4.43 -3.85 14.36
C SER A 19 -3.74 -4.06 13.01
N SER A 20 -3.81 -5.28 12.45
CA SER A 20 -3.23 -5.60 11.14
C SER A 20 -3.96 -4.94 9.96
N LEU A 21 -5.23 -4.60 10.11
CA LEU A 21 -6.00 -3.82 9.13
C LEU A 21 -5.81 -2.30 9.29
N GLY A 22 -5.20 -1.85 10.39
CA GLY A 22 -5.08 -0.42 10.73
C GLY A 22 -6.37 0.16 11.32
N LEU A 23 -7.13 -0.62 12.09
CA LEU A 23 -8.37 -0.23 12.77
C LEU A 23 -8.47 -0.71 14.25
N PRO A 24 -7.40 -0.65 15.08
CA PRO A 24 -7.45 -1.13 16.46
C PRO A 24 -8.44 -0.35 17.35
N SER A 25 -8.80 0.89 16.99
CA SER A 25 -9.83 1.68 17.66
C SER A 25 -11.21 1.01 17.76
N TYR A 26 -11.56 0.07 16.88
CA TYR A 26 -12.80 -0.72 17.00
C TYR A 26 -12.68 -1.95 17.93
N GLY A 27 -11.52 -2.19 18.53
CA GLY A 27 -11.24 -3.39 19.32
C GLY A 27 -12.09 -3.55 20.59
N GLU A 28 -12.67 -2.48 21.13
CA GLU A 28 -13.61 -2.55 22.25
C GLU A 28 -14.99 -3.04 21.80
N ALA A 29 -15.60 -2.40 20.80
CA ALA A 29 -16.89 -2.80 20.24
C ALA A 29 -16.89 -4.25 19.69
N PHE A 30 -15.79 -4.67 19.05
CA PHE A 30 -15.62 -6.06 18.61
C PHE A 30 -15.49 -7.06 19.77
N ARG A 31 -14.92 -6.64 20.90
CA ARG A 31 -14.78 -7.47 22.11
C ARG A 31 -16.12 -7.63 22.83
N GLU A 32 -16.87 -6.54 23.00
CA GLU A 32 -18.21 -6.56 23.61
C GLU A 32 -19.18 -7.47 22.84
N GLN A 33 -19.12 -7.44 21.51
CA GLN A 33 -19.94 -8.28 20.63
C GLN A 33 -19.33 -9.68 20.39
N LEU A 34 -18.24 -10.04 21.07
CA LEU A 34 -17.53 -11.33 20.99
C LEU A 34 -17.26 -11.80 19.54
N VAL A 35 -16.85 -10.86 18.68
CA VAL A 35 -16.71 -11.12 17.22
C VAL A 35 -15.60 -12.13 16.95
N ASP A 36 -15.99 -13.38 16.67
CA ASP A 36 -15.10 -14.49 16.29
C ASP A 36 -15.11 -14.74 14.77
N GLY A 37 -14.40 -15.77 14.31
CA GLY A 37 -14.36 -16.17 12.90
C GLY A 37 -15.74 -16.45 12.27
N ARG A 38 -16.71 -16.99 13.04
CA ARG A 38 -18.07 -17.26 12.56
C ARG A 38 -18.86 -15.97 12.39
N VAL A 39 -18.74 -15.05 13.35
CA VAL A 39 -19.36 -13.72 13.25
C VAL A 39 -18.75 -12.95 12.08
N LEU A 40 -17.42 -12.99 11.92
CA LEU A 40 -16.74 -12.39 10.75
C LEU A 40 -17.25 -12.96 9.42
N ASP A 41 -17.40 -14.28 9.28
CA ASP A 41 -17.86 -14.89 8.02
C ASP A 41 -19.31 -14.51 7.64
N THR A 42 -20.12 -14.06 8.58
CA THR A 42 -21.49 -13.57 8.33
C THR A 42 -21.64 -12.05 8.37
N LEU A 43 -20.55 -11.32 8.62
CA LEU A 43 -20.59 -9.89 8.92
C LEU A 43 -21.01 -9.07 7.70
N SER A 44 -22.14 -8.34 7.84
CA SER A 44 -22.64 -7.45 6.79
C SER A 44 -22.34 -5.98 7.07
N ARG A 45 -22.44 -5.14 6.03
CA ARG A 45 -22.23 -3.68 6.13
C ARG A 45 -23.20 -3.01 7.13
N ARG A 46 -24.43 -3.52 7.25
CA ARG A 46 -25.45 -3.08 8.22
C ARG A 46 -25.03 -3.41 9.67
N ASP A 47 -24.31 -4.50 9.86
CA ASP A 47 -23.92 -4.98 11.18
C ASP A 47 -22.75 -4.18 11.73
N LEU A 48 -21.77 -3.88 10.85
CA LEU A 48 -20.68 -2.96 11.12
C LEU A 48 -21.19 -1.59 11.61
N GLU A 49 -22.21 -1.04 10.93
CA GLU A 49 -22.84 0.23 11.33
C GLU A 49 -23.65 0.10 12.62
N LYS A 50 -24.61 -0.83 12.70
CA LYS A 50 -25.61 -0.87 13.78
C LYS A 50 -25.18 -1.58 15.07
N ARG A 51 -24.23 -2.52 15.01
CA ARG A 51 -23.76 -3.27 16.19
C ARG A 51 -22.34 -2.92 16.63
N LEU A 52 -21.50 -2.43 15.71
CA LEU A 52 -20.07 -2.20 15.95
C LEU A 52 -19.66 -0.72 15.80
N GLY A 53 -20.61 0.19 15.57
CA GLY A 53 -20.38 1.64 15.53
C GLY A 53 -19.54 2.14 14.34
N VAL A 54 -19.28 1.30 13.34
CA VAL A 54 -18.43 1.64 12.19
C VAL A 54 -19.21 2.46 11.17
N ALA A 55 -19.34 3.77 11.42
CA ALA A 55 -20.05 4.71 10.54
C ALA A 55 -19.29 5.03 9.24
N SER A 56 -17.96 4.98 9.24
CA SER A 56 -17.14 5.28 8.06
C SER A 56 -17.32 4.22 6.97
N ARG A 57 -17.82 4.61 5.79
CA ARG A 57 -17.97 3.72 4.63
C ARG A 57 -16.65 3.11 4.16
N GLN A 58 -15.54 3.84 4.33
CA GLN A 58 -14.18 3.37 4.02
C GLN A 58 -13.74 2.29 5.03
N HIS A 59 -13.95 2.50 6.33
CA HIS A 59 -13.63 1.49 7.35
C HIS A 59 -14.53 0.25 7.22
N GLN A 60 -15.80 0.43 6.87
CA GLN A 60 -16.68 -0.68 6.52
C GLN A 60 -16.16 -1.49 5.33
N ALA A 61 -15.69 -0.83 4.26
CA ALA A 61 -15.10 -1.52 3.11
C ALA A 61 -13.81 -2.25 3.51
N SER A 62 -12.94 -1.60 4.28
CA SER A 62 -11.72 -2.18 4.84
C SER A 62 -12.00 -3.49 5.58
N LEU A 63 -12.90 -3.48 6.58
CA LEU A 63 -13.25 -4.67 7.36
C LEU A 63 -13.81 -5.79 6.47
N LEU A 64 -14.69 -5.48 5.52
CA LEU A 64 -15.27 -6.48 4.62
C LEU A 64 -14.24 -7.10 3.67
N ARG A 65 -13.23 -6.35 3.19
CA ARG A 65 -12.12 -6.91 2.39
C ARG A 65 -11.13 -7.70 3.24
N GLY A 66 -10.88 -7.28 4.48
CA GLY A 66 -10.16 -8.08 5.47
C GLY A 66 -10.81 -9.46 5.70
N VAL A 67 -12.15 -9.50 5.81
CA VAL A 67 -12.91 -10.77 5.90
C VAL A 67 -12.84 -11.55 4.58
N GLN A 68 -12.91 -10.91 3.42
CA GLN A 68 -12.74 -11.58 2.12
C GLN A 68 -11.40 -12.30 2.02
N LEU A 69 -10.30 -11.68 2.45
CA LEU A 69 -8.98 -12.33 2.51
C LEU A 69 -8.97 -13.54 3.46
N LEU A 70 -9.64 -13.46 4.62
CA LEU A 70 -9.78 -14.63 5.49
C LEU A 70 -10.55 -15.76 4.79
N ARG A 71 -11.60 -15.46 4.02
CA ARG A 71 -12.35 -16.45 3.23
C ARG A 71 -11.53 -17.10 2.13
N THR A 72 -10.75 -16.33 1.34
CA THR A 72 -9.88 -16.91 0.28
C THR A 72 -8.81 -17.83 0.88
N LEU A 73 -8.27 -17.47 2.05
CA LEU A 73 -7.37 -18.32 2.84
C LEU A 73 -8.08 -19.39 3.68
N ARG A 74 -9.40 -19.59 3.52
CA ARG A 74 -10.23 -20.57 4.24
C ARG A 74 -10.12 -20.50 5.77
N PHE A 75 -9.90 -19.30 6.30
CA PHE A 75 -9.60 -18.97 7.70
C PHE A 75 -8.33 -19.66 8.24
N ASP A 76 -7.36 -19.98 7.38
CA ASP A 76 -6.09 -20.56 7.77
C ASP A 76 -5.09 -19.51 8.25
N LEU A 77 -5.13 -19.20 9.56
CA LEU A 77 -4.24 -18.21 10.18
C LEU A 77 -2.75 -18.56 9.99
N ARG A 78 -2.38 -19.84 9.89
CA ARG A 78 -0.99 -20.26 9.62
C ARG A 78 -0.56 -19.91 8.21
N ALA A 79 -1.42 -20.11 7.21
CA ALA A 79 -1.14 -19.71 5.83
C ALA A 79 -1.04 -18.18 5.69
N LEU A 80 -1.92 -17.43 6.37
CA LEU A 80 -1.85 -15.96 6.42
C LEU A 80 -0.53 -15.47 7.04
N ALA A 81 -0.15 -16.03 8.19
CA ALA A 81 1.10 -15.68 8.87
C ALA A 81 2.34 -16.02 8.02
N HIS A 82 2.33 -17.17 7.34
CA HIS A 82 3.42 -17.59 6.46
C HIS A 82 3.58 -16.65 5.25
N ARG A 83 2.49 -16.33 4.52
CA ARG A 83 2.54 -15.35 3.40
C ARG A 83 3.05 -13.98 3.89
N ARG A 84 2.54 -13.49 5.03
CA ARG A 84 3.01 -12.24 5.67
C ARG A 84 4.49 -12.24 6.06
N ALA A 85 5.05 -13.40 6.41
CA ALA A 85 6.48 -13.52 6.73
C ALA A 85 7.35 -13.41 5.47
N LEU A 86 6.93 -14.02 4.35
CA LEU A 86 7.65 -13.96 3.07
C LEU A 86 7.73 -12.53 2.50
N CYS A 87 6.66 -11.74 2.62
CA CYS A 87 6.60 -10.35 2.12
C CYS A 87 7.08 -9.28 3.12
N ARG A 88 7.69 -9.67 4.25
CA ARG A 88 8.07 -8.75 5.34
C ARG A 88 9.05 -7.66 4.91
N HIS A 89 9.94 -7.99 3.96
CA HIS A 89 11.01 -7.12 3.46
C HIS A 89 11.07 -7.05 1.93
N LEU A 90 10.04 -7.55 1.24
CA LEU A 90 9.98 -7.68 -0.22
C LEU A 90 8.65 -7.14 -0.74
N ASP A 91 8.68 -6.36 -1.82
CA ASP A 91 7.49 -5.77 -2.46
C ASP A 91 6.71 -6.80 -3.30
N VAL A 92 6.32 -7.88 -2.65
CA VAL A 92 5.58 -9.02 -3.23
C VAL A 92 4.35 -9.34 -2.41
N ASP A 93 3.37 -10.02 -3.02
CA ASP A 93 2.13 -10.46 -2.36
C ASP A 93 1.38 -9.34 -1.58
N PRO A 94 1.08 -8.18 -2.20
CA PRO A 94 0.48 -7.04 -1.50
C PRO A 94 -0.88 -7.34 -0.87
N VAL A 95 -1.62 -8.38 -1.30
CA VAL A 95 -2.96 -8.68 -0.76
C VAL A 95 -2.92 -9.08 0.71
N VAL A 96 -1.85 -9.73 1.19
CA VAL A 96 -1.74 -10.13 2.62
C VAL A 96 -1.16 -9.05 3.53
N TRP A 97 -0.68 -7.94 2.97
CA TRP A 97 0.05 -6.91 3.71
C TRP A 97 -0.79 -6.30 4.84
N THR A 98 -0.13 -6.09 5.97
CA THR A 98 -0.70 -5.34 7.09
C THR A 98 -0.62 -3.84 6.83
N ASN A 99 -1.42 -3.07 7.58
CA ASN A 99 -1.27 -1.62 7.65
C ASN A 99 0.18 -1.19 7.98
N GLN A 100 0.81 -1.85 8.96
CA GLN A 100 2.21 -1.62 9.31
C GLN A 100 3.18 -1.85 8.13
N ARG A 101 2.90 -2.84 7.26
CA ARG A 101 3.68 -3.06 6.03
C ARG A 101 3.51 -1.87 5.07
N PHE A 102 2.29 -1.35 4.87
CA PHE A 102 2.08 -0.15 4.05
C PHE A 102 2.75 1.11 4.64
N VAL A 103 2.83 1.25 5.97
CA VAL A 103 3.63 2.32 6.63
C VAL A 103 5.12 2.16 6.29
N GLN A 104 5.66 0.94 6.32
CA GLN A 104 7.06 0.68 5.95
C GLN A 104 7.32 0.93 4.46
N TRP A 105 6.38 0.51 3.59
CA TRP A 105 6.41 0.76 2.15
C TRP A 105 6.45 2.26 1.82
N ALA A 106 5.54 3.04 2.42
CA ALA A 106 5.50 4.49 2.21
C ALA A 106 6.84 5.16 2.58
N ARG A 107 7.52 4.66 3.62
CA ARG A 107 8.88 5.13 3.97
C ARG A 107 9.95 4.71 2.97
N SER A 108 9.87 3.52 2.36
CA SER A 108 10.86 3.05 1.38
C SER A 108 10.70 3.67 -0.01
N VAL A 109 9.52 4.23 -0.33
CA VAL A 109 9.27 4.98 -1.58
C VAL A 109 9.34 6.50 -1.38
N ASP A 110 10.15 6.97 -0.43
CA ASP A 110 10.39 8.40 -0.12
C ASP A 110 9.17 9.22 0.36
N LEU A 111 8.10 8.56 0.82
CA LEU A 111 6.89 9.20 1.40
C LEU A 111 6.87 9.13 2.94
N GLY A 112 8.04 9.05 3.57
CA GLY A 112 8.19 8.84 5.01
C GLY A 112 7.55 9.91 5.91
N GLU A 113 7.46 11.16 5.43
CA GLU A 113 6.78 12.26 6.17
C GLU A 113 5.24 12.07 6.25
N TYR A 114 4.65 11.29 5.33
CA TYR A 114 3.21 10.99 5.28
C TYR A 114 2.86 9.63 5.89
N ALA A 115 3.82 8.71 5.96
CA ALA A 115 3.60 7.30 6.26
C ALA A 115 2.84 7.05 7.58
N GLU A 116 3.05 7.91 8.60
CA GLU A 116 2.42 7.77 9.91
C GLU A 116 0.90 7.99 9.88
N ASN A 117 0.39 8.75 8.88
CA ASN A 117 -1.03 9.02 8.68
C ASN A 117 -1.83 7.77 8.25
N LEU A 118 -1.15 6.71 7.81
CA LEU A 118 -1.81 5.43 7.53
C LEU A 118 -2.28 4.70 8.79
N ARG A 119 -1.82 5.07 10.01
CA ARG A 119 -2.40 4.50 11.25
C ARG A 119 -3.85 4.95 11.41
N GLU A 120 -4.70 4.08 11.95
CA GLU A 120 -6.16 4.25 12.03
C GLU A 120 -6.91 4.46 10.69
N SER A 121 -6.23 4.46 9.53
CA SER A 121 -6.86 4.71 8.22
C SER A 121 -7.64 3.52 7.64
N GLY A 122 -7.46 2.32 8.19
CA GLY A 122 -7.96 1.08 7.61
C GLY A 122 -7.28 0.61 6.32
N VAL A 123 -6.21 1.27 5.86
CA VAL A 123 -5.46 0.84 4.66
C VAL A 123 -4.63 -0.41 4.96
N HIS A 124 -4.86 -1.47 4.20
CA HIS A 124 -4.14 -2.74 4.25
C HIS A 124 -4.30 -3.50 2.92
N GLY A 125 -3.57 -4.60 2.75
CA GLY A 125 -3.46 -5.34 1.48
C GLY A 125 -4.78 -5.73 0.82
N ALA A 126 -5.67 -6.37 1.56
CA ALA A 126 -6.95 -6.83 1.02
C ALA A 126 -7.85 -5.66 0.56
N LEU A 127 -7.84 -4.52 1.26
CA LEU A 127 -8.51 -3.31 0.76
C LEU A 127 -7.85 -2.80 -0.53
N VAL A 128 -6.52 -2.65 -0.55
CA VAL A 128 -5.80 -2.06 -1.68
C VAL A 128 -5.96 -2.92 -2.95
N VAL A 129 -5.83 -4.25 -2.83
CA VAL A 129 -5.87 -5.17 -3.98
C VAL A 129 -7.32 -5.53 -4.37
N LEU A 130 -8.18 -5.91 -3.41
CA LEU A 130 -9.48 -6.54 -3.68
C LEU A 130 -10.68 -5.57 -3.77
N GLU A 131 -10.50 -4.28 -3.48
CA GLU A 131 -11.54 -3.25 -3.68
C GLU A 131 -11.32 -2.53 -5.02
N PRO A 132 -12.17 -2.75 -6.04
CA PRO A 132 -11.98 -2.13 -7.37
C PRO A 132 -12.08 -0.61 -7.34
N SER A 133 -12.77 -0.04 -6.34
CA SER A 133 -12.87 1.41 -6.16
C SER A 133 -11.65 2.05 -5.47
N PHE A 134 -10.71 1.24 -4.97
CA PHE A 134 -9.49 1.75 -4.33
C PHE A 134 -8.47 2.18 -5.39
N SER A 135 -7.97 3.41 -5.28
CA SER A 135 -7.06 4.03 -6.25
C SER A 135 -5.94 4.79 -5.57
N ALA A 136 -4.94 5.24 -6.35
CA ALA A 136 -3.89 6.14 -5.85
C ALA A 136 -4.44 7.44 -5.25
N GLU A 137 -5.60 7.94 -5.73
CA GLU A 137 -6.31 9.07 -5.14
C GLU A 137 -6.76 8.76 -3.70
N THR A 138 -7.34 7.58 -3.48
CA THR A 138 -7.76 7.10 -2.15
C THR A 138 -6.57 6.90 -1.22
N MET A 139 -5.45 6.36 -1.73
CA MET A 139 -4.20 6.22 -0.98
C MET A 139 -3.60 7.58 -0.60
N ALA A 140 -3.62 8.55 -1.51
CA ALA A 140 -3.13 9.91 -1.25
C ALA A 140 -3.94 10.61 -0.16
N GLN A 141 -5.26 10.39 -0.12
CA GLN A 141 -6.15 10.88 0.93
C GLN A 141 -5.83 10.25 2.29
N ALA A 142 -5.61 8.92 2.35
CA ALA A 142 -5.21 8.22 3.58
C ALA A 142 -3.82 8.64 4.09
N LEU A 143 -2.88 8.95 3.19
CA LEU A 143 -1.59 9.54 3.52
C LEU A 143 -1.66 11.03 3.90
N GLY A 144 -2.82 11.68 3.74
CA GLY A 144 -2.98 13.12 4.01
C GLY A 144 -2.24 14.03 3.02
N ILE A 145 -1.93 13.55 1.81
CA ILE A 145 -1.20 14.31 0.78
C ILE A 145 -2.17 15.27 0.06
N PRO A 146 -2.03 16.60 0.21
CA PRO A 146 -2.94 17.57 -0.40
C PRO A 146 -2.93 17.49 -1.93
N SER A 147 -4.08 17.75 -2.56
CA SER A 147 -4.24 17.76 -4.02
C SER A 147 -3.29 18.73 -4.74
N SER A 148 -2.82 19.78 -4.07
CA SER A 148 -1.83 20.72 -4.60
C SER A 148 -0.42 20.12 -4.77
N LYS A 149 -0.04 19.06 -4.02
CA LYS A 149 1.28 18.41 -4.08
C LYS A 149 1.40 17.44 -5.26
N ASN A 150 1.13 17.91 -6.47
CA ASN A 150 1.00 17.12 -7.70
C ASN A 150 2.18 16.19 -7.99
N ILE A 151 3.43 16.62 -7.75
CA ILE A 151 4.64 15.80 -7.98
C ILE A 151 4.63 14.57 -7.07
N ILE A 152 4.36 14.76 -5.76
CA ILE A 152 4.31 13.69 -4.76
C ILE A 152 3.16 12.71 -5.08
N ARG A 153 2.00 13.23 -5.49
CA ARG A 153 0.85 12.40 -5.88
C ARG A 153 1.14 11.56 -7.12
N ARG A 154 1.82 12.13 -8.13
CA ARG A 154 2.25 11.39 -9.32
C ARG A 154 3.24 10.28 -8.98
N HIS A 155 4.22 10.57 -8.12
CA HIS A 155 5.17 9.57 -7.61
C HIS A 155 4.45 8.42 -6.89
N LEU A 156 3.57 8.75 -5.93
CA LEU A 156 2.72 7.76 -5.25
C LEU A 156 1.91 6.91 -6.22
N THR A 157 1.30 7.51 -7.26
CA THR A 157 0.55 6.75 -8.27
C THR A 157 1.45 5.74 -8.98
N THR A 158 2.63 6.16 -9.46
CA THR A 158 3.57 5.25 -10.13
C THR A 158 3.98 4.10 -9.22
N GLU A 159 4.39 4.39 -7.98
CA GLU A 159 4.83 3.34 -7.04
C GLU A 159 3.70 2.41 -6.61
N LEU A 160 2.48 2.94 -6.42
CA LEU A 160 1.33 2.12 -6.04
C LEU A 160 0.89 1.19 -7.17
N GLU A 161 0.80 1.67 -8.42
CA GLU A 161 0.40 0.84 -9.55
C GLU A 161 1.48 -0.22 -9.85
N ASN A 162 2.78 0.14 -9.80
CA ASN A 162 3.90 -0.80 -9.92
C ASN A 162 3.78 -1.99 -8.93
N LEU A 163 3.34 -1.72 -7.70
CA LEU A 163 3.12 -2.72 -6.67
C LEU A 163 1.82 -3.53 -6.87
N VAL A 164 0.70 -2.85 -7.15
CA VAL A 164 -0.64 -3.41 -7.00
C VAL A 164 -1.17 -4.02 -8.29
N GLN A 165 -0.78 -3.49 -9.46
CA GLN A 165 -1.29 -3.95 -10.74
C GLN A 165 -0.98 -5.44 -11.02
N PRO A 166 0.27 -5.95 -10.81
CA PRO A 166 0.56 -7.37 -10.99
C PRO A 166 -0.30 -8.29 -10.11
N ALA A 167 -0.62 -7.85 -8.88
CA ALA A 167 -1.44 -8.62 -7.95
C ALA A 167 -2.92 -8.63 -8.34
N ARG A 168 -3.45 -7.50 -8.82
CA ARG A 168 -4.83 -7.41 -9.34
C ARG A 168 -5.02 -8.28 -10.59
N GLU A 169 -4.02 -8.33 -11.46
CA GLU A 169 -4.03 -9.18 -12.65
C GLU A 169 -4.09 -10.67 -12.27
N SER A 170 -3.29 -11.13 -11.29
CA SER A 170 -3.36 -12.52 -10.81
C SER A 170 -4.73 -12.91 -10.20
N GLU A 171 -5.32 -12.07 -9.34
CA GLU A 171 -6.63 -12.35 -8.72
C GLU A 171 -7.77 -12.35 -9.76
N SER A 172 -7.65 -11.57 -10.84
CA SER A 172 -8.59 -11.58 -11.95
C SER A 172 -8.55 -12.88 -12.77
N CYS A 173 -7.37 -13.47 -12.92
CA CYS A 173 -7.16 -14.73 -13.63
C CYS A 173 -7.74 -15.92 -12.85
N GLU A 174 -7.51 -15.97 -11.53
CA GLU A 174 -8.11 -16.98 -10.64
C GLU A 174 -9.65 -16.88 -10.60
N THR A 175 -10.19 -15.66 -10.64
CA THR A 175 -11.64 -15.45 -10.70
C THR A 175 -12.25 -15.90 -12.04
N GLY A 176 -11.52 -15.72 -13.14
CA GLY A 176 -11.92 -16.20 -14.47
C GLY A 176 -11.91 -17.73 -14.61
N THR A 177 -11.18 -18.45 -13.76
CA THR A 177 -11.09 -19.93 -13.78
C THR A 177 -12.11 -20.65 -12.89
N LEU A 178 -13.10 -19.95 -12.31
CA LEU A 178 -14.18 -20.58 -11.55
C LEU A 178 -15.23 -21.34 -12.41
N LEU A 179 -14.95 -21.54 -13.70
CA LEU A 179 -15.59 -22.55 -14.56
C LEU A 179 -14.63 -23.67 -15.02
N GLY A 180 -13.39 -23.74 -14.51
CA GLY A 180 -12.42 -24.74 -14.96
C GLY A 180 -11.18 -24.90 -14.08
N GLY A 181 -11.13 -26.02 -13.34
CA GLY A 181 -9.88 -26.72 -13.01
C GLY A 181 -9.12 -26.23 -11.78
N GLN A 182 -9.01 -27.11 -10.78
CA GLN A 182 -8.06 -26.94 -9.69
C GLN A 182 -6.63 -27.11 -10.21
N HIS A 183 -5.80 -26.07 -10.17
CA HIS A 183 -4.34 -26.25 -10.27
C HIS A 183 -3.58 -25.22 -9.41
N ARG A 184 -3.37 -25.57 -8.13
CA ARG A 184 -2.33 -24.95 -7.31
C ARG A 184 -0.97 -25.41 -7.84
N MET A 185 -0.18 -24.52 -8.42
CA MET A 185 1.23 -24.79 -8.66
C MET A 185 1.96 -24.81 -7.30
N SER A 186 2.39 -25.99 -6.87
CA SER A 186 3.26 -26.14 -5.70
C SER A 186 4.70 -25.83 -6.12
N LEU A 187 5.32 -24.85 -5.47
CA LEU A 187 6.76 -24.63 -5.57
C LEU A 187 7.46 -25.47 -4.51
N GLU A 188 7.70 -26.75 -4.82
CA GLU A 188 8.66 -27.57 -4.09
C GLU A 188 9.97 -27.57 -4.87
N ALA A 189 10.98 -26.90 -4.33
CA ALA A 189 12.33 -26.90 -4.87
C ALA A 189 13.10 -28.07 -4.26
N GLU A 190 13.26 -29.16 -5.00
CA GLU A 190 14.14 -30.26 -4.60
C GLU A 190 15.61 -29.83 -4.69
N ALA A 191 16.25 -29.71 -3.53
CA ALA A 191 17.69 -29.55 -3.42
C ALA A 191 18.34 -30.93 -3.26
N VAL A 192 18.76 -31.53 -4.37
CA VAL A 192 19.52 -32.79 -4.35
C VAL A 192 20.91 -32.54 -3.75
N VAL A 193 21.14 -33.09 -2.56
CA VAL A 193 22.46 -33.17 -1.92
C VAL A 193 23.03 -34.56 -2.20
N GLU A 194 24.11 -34.63 -2.95
CA GLU A 194 24.91 -35.85 -3.05
C GLU A 194 26.41 -35.52 -2.96
N SER A 195 27.14 -36.25 -2.11
CA SER A 195 28.55 -35.98 -1.80
C SER A 195 29.46 -37.11 -2.23
N LYS A 196 30.49 -36.73 -3.00
CA LYS A 196 31.84 -37.33 -3.08
C LYS A 196 31.97 -38.87 -3.02
N GLY A 197 32.28 -39.45 -4.17
CA GLY A 197 33.08 -40.67 -4.28
C GLY A 197 33.88 -40.64 -5.58
N GLY A 198 35.21 -40.47 -5.50
CA GLY A 198 36.07 -40.36 -6.69
C GLY A 198 36.91 -41.60 -6.92
N SER A 199 37.17 -41.93 -8.18
CA SER A 199 38.43 -42.57 -8.64
C SER A 199 38.55 -42.51 -10.17
N GLU A 200 39.78 -42.43 -10.64
CA GLU A 200 40.14 -42.24 -12.04
C GLU A 200 39.95 -43.51 -12.88
N ARG A 201 39.66 -43.35 -14.18
CA ARG A 201 40.35 -44.10 -15.24
C ARG A 201 40.22 -43.45 -16.62
N ARG A 202 41.31 -43.52 -17.38
CA ARG A 202 41.57 -42.84 -18.65
C ARG A 202 41.84 -43.89 -19.72
N LEU A 203 41.12 -43.86 -20.85
CA LEU A 203 41.34 -44.53 -22.15
C LEU A 203 40.03 -44.35 -22.97
N ALA A 204 39.94 -44.32 -24.30
CA ALA A 204 40.77 -43.89 -25.42
C ALA A 204 39.94 -44.20 -26.70
N SER A 205 39.91 -43.28 -27.66
CA SER A 205 39.70 -43.49 -29.12
C SER A 205 38.51 -44.34 -29.67
N ALA A 206 37.62 -43.62 -30.37
CA ALA A 206 37.36 -43.74 -31.82
C ALA A 206 36.19 -44.59 -32.40
N THR A 207 35.78 -44.13 -33.60
CA THR A 207 34.92 -44.74 -34.65
C THR A 207 33.39 -44.58 -34.52
N GLY A 208 32.71 -44.49 -35.68
CA GLY A 208 31.24 -44.65 -35.80
C GLY A 208 30.45 -43.43 -36.27
N SER A 209 30.46 -43.13 -37.58
CA SER A 209 29.53 -42.16 -38.21
C SER A 209 28.17 -42.81 -38.54
N LEU A 210 27.10 -41.99 -38.57
CA LEU A 210 25.79 -42.13 -39.27
C LEU A 210 24.76 -41.29 -38.47
N GLY A 211 24.05 -40.28 -38.96
CA GLY A 211 23.93 -39.73 -40.31
C GLY A 211 22.50 -39.87 -40.86
N ARG A 212 21.68 -38.80 -40.76
CA ARG A 212 20.68 -38.35 -41.78
C ARG A 212 19.78 -37.21 -41.28
N SER A 213 19.77 -36.12 -42.05
CA SER A 213 18.77 -35.05 -41.97
C SER A 213 17.48 -35.44 -42.71
N PHE A 214 16.36 -34.82 -42.36
CA PHE A 214 15.19 -34.73 -43.24
C PHE A 214 14.85 -33.28 -43.57
N THR A 215 14.53 -33.06 -44.84
CA THR A 215 14.40 -31.75 -45.47
C THR A 215 12.99 -31.21 -45.46
N ARG A 216 12.88 -29.88 -45.54
CA ARG A 216 11.64 -29.15 -45.86
C ARG A 216 10.96 -29.68 -47.13
N SER A 217 9.65 -29.50 -47.22
CA SER A 217 8.93 -29.48 -48.50
C SER A 217 8.09 -28.22 -48.62
N SER A 218 8.28 -27.51 -49.73
CA SER A 218 7.52 -26.33 -50.14
C SER A 218 6.40 -26.72 -51.11
N ARG A 219 5.29 -25.98 -51.08
CA ARG A 219 4.35 -25.91 -52.23
C ARG A 219 4.12 -24.45 -52.60
N ALA A 220 4.21 -24.17 -53.90
CA ALA A 220 3.96 -22.87 -54.50
C ALA A 220 2.79 -22.97 -55.48
N ARG A 221 2.03 -21.88 -55.65
CA ARG A 221 1.26 -21.57 -56.86
C ARG A 221 1.37 -20.07 -57.13
N SER A 222 1.62 -19.73 -58.40
CA SER A 222 1.57 -18.39 -59.01
C SER A 222 0.11 -17.94 -59.25
N SER A 223 -0.26 -16.72 -59.65
CA SER A 223 0.40 -15.49 -60.18
C SER A 223 -0.48 -14.24 -59.82
N ASP A 224 -0.31 -12.99 -60.26
CA ASP A 224 0.59 -12.27 -61.19
C ASP A 224 0.64 -10.75 -60.86
N ARG A 225 1.64 -9.99 -61.38
CA ARG A 225 1.69 -8.50 -61.58
C ARG A 225 1.57 -7.57 -60.33
N GLN A 226 2.12 -6.33 -60.29
CA GLN A 226 3.09 -5.57 -61.12
C GLN A 226 3.44 -4.21 -60.43
N THR A 227 4.72 -3.80 -60.39
CA THR A 227 5.25 -2.44 -59.98
C THR A 227 4.94 -1.98 -58.52
N ASP A 228 5.66 -1.05 -57.84
CA ASP A 228 6.72 -0.10 -58.25
C ASP A 228 7.65 0.35 -57.06
N LYS A 229 8.81 0.93 -57.39
CA LYS A 229 9.66 1.91 -56.66
C LYS A 229 9.73 2.02 -55.10
N ARG A 230 10.98 1.93 -54.59
CA ARG A 230 11.63 2.76 -53.52
C ARG A 230 11.05 2.58 -52.08
N ARG A 231 11.81 2.72 -50.99
CA ARG A 231 12.96 3.60 -50.70
C ARG A 231 13.80 3.02 -49.54
N SER A 232 15.12 3.19 -49.60
CA SER A 232 16.04 2.87 -48.49
C SER A 232 16.19 4.05 -47.52
N SER A 233 16.57 3.74 -46.28
CA SER A 233 17.21 4.70 -45.38
C SER A 233 18.34 4.01 -44.60
N ILE A 234 19.56 4.17 -45.10
CA ILE A 234 20.79 3.92 -44.36
C ILE A 234 20.89 4.98 -43.26
N ARG A 235 21.31 4.57 -42.05
CA ARG A 235 21.62 5.49 -40.95
C ARG A 235 23.13 5.60 -40.83
N ASP A 236 23.66 6.78 -41.15
CA ASP A 236 25.06 7.09 -40.94
C ASP A 236 25.28 8.42 -40.21
N SER A 237 26.43 8.46 -39.55
CA SER A 237 26.94 9.44 -38.60
C SER A 237 27.10 10.87 -39.15
N ILE A 238 27.19 11.86 -38.24
CA ILE A 238 28.21 12.93 -38.16
C ILE A 238 27.81 13.92 -37.04
N GLY A 239 28.77 14.62 -36.43
CA GLY A 239 28.49 15.61 -35.37
C GLY A 239 29.38 16.86 -35.42
N ARG A 240 29.16 17.74 -34.42
CA ARG A 240 29.90 18.98 -34.07
C ARG A 240 29.87 20.14 -35.09
N ALA A 241 29.40 21.31 -34.64
CA ALA A 241 30.21 22.54 -34.52
C ALA A 241 29.34 23.76 -34.13
N PHE A 242 29.71 24.49 -33.07
CA PHE A 242 29.32 25.88 -32.83
C PHE A 242 30.34 26.56 -31.91
N GLY A 243 30.56 27.87 -32.10
CA GLY A 243 31.16 28.74 -31.07
C GLY A 243 32.62 29.17 -31.29
N LEU A 244 32.90 29.96 -32.32
CA LEU A 244 34.08 30.83 -32.35
C LEU A 244 33.67 32.27 -32.06
N SER A 245 34.09 32.83 -30.93
CA SER A 245 34.34 34.27 -30.78
C SER A 245 35.32 34.51 -29.64
N GLY A 246 36.46 35.12 -29.95
CA GLY A 246 37.52 35.40 -29.00
C GLY A 246 38.51 36.38 -29.59
N SER A 247 38.41 37.64 -29.17
CA SER A 247 39.34 38.71 -29.56
C SER A 247 39.51 39.68 -28.41
N SER A 248 40.74 39.79 -27.91
CA SER A 248 41.15 40.79 -26.93
C SER A 248 42.67 41.01 -27.06
N PRO A 249 43.17 42.26 -27.18
CA PRO A 249 44.60 42.53 -27.37
C PRO A 249 45.38 42.65 -26.05
N ARG A 250 46.72 42.69 -26.19
CA ARG A 250 47.72 42.58 -25.11
C ARG A 250 48.18 43.96 -24.55
N PRO A 251 49.05 44.02 -23.51
CA PRO A 251 48.91 44.99 -22.41
C PRO A 251 49.86 46.20 -22.46
N GLY A 252 49.63 47.16 -21.56
CA GLY A 252 50.57 48.23 -21.20
C GLY A 252 50.67 48.39 -19.67
N SER A 253 51.89 48.45 -19.15
CA SER A 253 52.20 48.55 -17.72
C SER A 253 52.37 50.00 -17.25
N ARG A 254 51.84 50.34 -16.06
CA ARG A 254 52.30 51.49 -15.24
C ARG A 254 52.20 51.19 -13.75
N SER A 255 53.09 51.82 -12.99
CA SER A 255 53.35 51.57 -11.57
C SER A 255 52.89 52.71 -10.66
N SER A 256 52.93 52.44 -9.34
CA SER A 256 53.18 53.38 -8.23
C SER A 256 52.22 54.56 -7.97
N GLY A 257 51.69 54.63 -6.74
CA GLY A 257 51.27 55.91 -6.15
C GLY A 257 50.19 55.86 -5.06
N SER A 258 50.62 56.07 -3.81
CA SER A 258 49.91 56.87 -2.79
C SER A 258 48.60 56.37 -2.12
N SER A 259 48.71 56.08 -0.82
CA SER A 259 47.69 56.36 0.23
C SER A 259 47.58 57.91 0.48
N PRO A 260 46.65 58.51 1.28
CA PRO A 260 46.00 57.92 2.47
C PRO A 260 44.57 58.40 2.91
N LEU A 261 44.10 57.78 4.02
CA LEU A 261 43.33 58.34 5.16
C LEU A 261 41.79 58.64 5.10
N LEU A 262 41.14 58.23 6.21
CA LEU A 262 39.79 58.60 6.74
C LEU A 262 38.58 58.04 5.95
N GLN A 263 37.42 57.70 6.55
CA GLN A 263 36.85 58.09 7.86
C GLN A 263 35.88 57.04 8.45
N ALA A 264 35.53 57.23 9.74
CA ALA A 264 34.41 56.73 10.58
C ALA A 264 33.10 56.25 9.87
N SER A 265 32.15 55.48 10.46
CA SER A 265 31.87 54.98 11.83
C SER A 265 30.65 54.00 11.82
N THR A 266 30.13 53.63 13.01
CA THR A 266 28.86 52.92 13.35
C THR A 266 28.92 51.37 13.33
N LEU A 267 28.91 50.72 14.51
CA LEU A 267 27.78 50.29 15.38
C LEU A 267 27.04 49.05 14.82
N ASP A 268 26.62 48.06 15.60
CA ASP A 268 26.90 47.67 17.00
C ASP A 268 26.64 46.15 17.13
N SER A 269 27.08 45.49 18.19
CA SER A 269 26.96 44.03 18.36
C SER A 269 26.78 43.63 19.83
N ARG A 270 25.59 43.17 20.24
CA ARG A 270 25.36 42.30 21.44
C ARG A 270 23.92 41.75 21.55
N PRO A 271 23.62 40.76 22.44
CA PRO A 271 23.19 39.43 21.97
C PRO A 271 21.88 38.94 22.67
N PRO A 272 21.46 37.65 22.58
CA PRO A 272 20.08 37.25 22.93
C PRO A 272 19.86 36.95 24.43
N SER A 273 18.60 37.00 24.85
CA SER A 273 18.12 36.59 26.18
C SER A 273 16.94 35.62 26.08
N VAL A 274 16.92 34.59 26.95
CA VAL A 274 15.93 33.48 26.98
C VAL A 274 15.72 33.08 28.46
N PRO A 275 14.63 32.39 28.86
CA PRO A 275 13.20 32.64 28.67
C PRO A 275 12.50 33.02 30.00
N ARG A 276 11.18 33.31 30.02
CA ARG A 276 10.43 33.36 31.31
C ARG A 276 8.98 32.86 31.26
N ALA A 277 8.79 31.76 31.99
CA ALA A 277 7.61 31.25 32.72
C ALA A 277 6.15 31.68 32.38
N ARG A 278 5.29 30.66 32.33
CA ARG A 278 3.81 30.72 32.39
C ARG A 278 3.28 31.57 33.55
N ARG A 279 2.08 32.13 33.38
CA ARG A 279 1.15 32.52 34.46
C ARG A 279 -0.26 31.95 34.22
N PRO A 280 -1.10 31.79 35.27
CA PRO A 280 -2.31 30.97 35.22
C PRO A 280 -3.55 31.75 34.77
N GLY A 281 -4.60 31.00 34.38
CA GLY A 281 -5.80 31.53 33.75
C GLY A 281 -6.81 32.20 34.70
N THR A 282 -7.69 33.01 34.10
CA THR A 282 -8.85 33.65 34.73
C THR A 282 -10.11 32.78 34.55
N PRO A 283 -11.03 32.72 35.53
CA PRO A 283 -12.27 31.95 35.41
C PRO A 283 -13.34 32.71 34.61
N GLN A 284 -14.07 32.00 33.74
CA GLN A 284 -15.29 32.53 33.10
C GLN A 284 -16.54 32.13 33.90
N PRO A 285 -17.59 32.98 33.95
CA PRO A 285 -18.87 32.64 34.57
C PRO A 285 -19.75 31.75 33.66
N PRO A 286 -20.68 30.96 34.24
CA PRO A 286 -21.49 30.01 33.49
C PRO A 286 -22.57 30.68 32.62
N SER A 287 -22.76 30.13 31.41
CA SER A 287 -23.78 30.60 30.46
C SER A 287 -25.21 30.20 30.87
N ARG A 288 -26.17 31.06 30.53
CA ARG A 288 -27.56 31.05 30.99
C ARG A 288 -28.44 30.23 30.04
N ALA A 289 -29.14 29.22 30.55
CA ALA A 289 -30.03 28.37 29.75
C ALA A 289 -31.29 29.13 29.25
N PRO A 290 -31.80 28.85 28.03
CA PRO A 290 -33.02 29.46 27.50
C PRO A 290 -34.30 28.87 28.12
N PRO A 291 -35.42 29.62 28.10
CA PRO A 291 -36.66 29.23 28.78
C PRO A 291 -37.46 28.13 28.05
N ARG A 292 -38.09 27.25 28.83
CA ARG A 292 -39.06 26.26 28.35
C ARG A 292 -40.38 26.93 27.96
N GLN A 293 -40.89 26.62 26.77
CA GLN A 293 -42.29 26.86 26.43
C GLN A 293 -43.19 25.70 26.92
N LEU A 294 -44.36 26.04 27.45
CA LEU A 294 -45.45 25.09 27.72
C LEU A 294 -46.27 24.87 26.45
N GLN A 295 -46.65 23.62 26.15
CA GLN A 295 -48.08 23.25 26.13
C GLN A 295 -48.36 21.75 25.95
N ARG A 296 -49.46 21.34 26.60
CA ARG A 296 -50.34 20.17 26.35
C ARG A 296 -49.72 18.78 26.44
N GLY A 297 -50.25 17.98 27.37
CA GLY A 297 -49.92 16.56 27.53
C GLY A 297 -51.02 15.64 27.01
N PHE A 298 -50.84 14.35 27.25
CA PHE A 298 -51.89 13.34 27.24
C PHE A 298 -51.74 12.45 28.49
N SER A 299 -52.87 12.11 29.10
CA SER A 299 -52.98 11.23 30.27
C SER A 299 -52.87 9.77 29.88
N TYR A 300 -52.23 8.92 30.68
CA TYR A 300 -52.65 7.53 30.94
C TYR A 300 -52.01 6.93 32.20
N GLY A 301 -52.83 6.34 33.07
CA GLY A 301 -52.52 5.08 33.77
C GLY A 301 -51.65 5.11 35.04
N THR A 302 -52.26 5.42 36.20
CA THR A 302 -51.78 4.90 37.49
C THR A 302 -52.24 3.44 37.65
N VAL A 303 -51.34 2.54 38.04
CA VAL A 303 -51.69 1.22 38.57
C VAL A 303 -50.84 0.96 39.81
N GLU A 304 -51.46 0.98 40.99
CA GLU A 304 -50.80 0.58 42.23
C GLU A 304 -50.76 -0.94 42.34
N ILE A 305 -49.61 -1.48 42.78
CA ILE A 305 -49.44 -2.91 43.04
C ILE A 305 -49.79 -3.16 44.50
N LEU A 306 -50.99 -3.70 44.75
CA LEU A 306 -51.37 -4.20 46.07
C LEU A 306 -50.80 -5.61 46.28
N THR A 307 -49.86 -5.73 47.22
CA THR A 307 -49.41 -7.03 47.74
C THR A 307 -50.36 -7.51 48.84
N VAL A 308 -50.93 -8.70 48.68
CA VAL A 308 -51.63 -9.43 49.76
C VAL A 308 -51.07 -10.85 49.84
N SER A 309 -50.68 -11.27 51.04
CA SER A 309 -50.11 -12.59 51.33
C SER A 309 -51.22 -13.63 51.57
N PRO A 310 -50.98 -14.92 51.27
CA PRO A 310 -51.98 -15.98 51.44
C PRO A 310 -52.07 -16.50 52.88
N VAL A 311 -53.26 -17.01 53.22
CA VAL A 311 -53.54 -18.00 54.27
C VAL A 311 -54.34 -19.11 53.60
#